data_AF-A0A962LR16-F1
#
_entry.id   AF-A0A962LR16-F1
#
_cell.length_a   1.000
_cell.length_b   1.000
_cell.length_c   1.000
_cell.angle_alpha   90.00
_cell.angle_beta   90.00
_cell.angle_gamma   90.00
#
_symmetry.space_group_name_H-M   'P 1'
#
loop_
_entity.id
_entity.type
_entity.pdbx_description
1 polymer ?
#
loop_
_entity_poly.entity_id
_entity_poly.type
_entity_poly.pdbx_seq_one_letter_code
_entity_poly.pdbx_strand_id
1 'polypeptide(L)'
;CYVLWLATMTGSQVQVWSSHPLIILNNLNAHPDSYRANADMAVQLANLGEFEAAQKYSARAYALSVAGERSGDRDIRDLALACIANQPVDPRQISELGRDNPRRPFGSVVTLQTMVHLLQDNACPEFDRVAFADRMVQIFLGGSAEATASANMYLGLALLENTLQRWQYADAYIDLYLNLAPANAQGLLMKLHFTRALGKVTQADEVMAALLAMQRKGLLTVGEQQTLSLYQEK
;
A
#
# COMPACT_ATOMS: atom_id res chain seq x y z
N CYS A 1 -11.60 -39.13 32.37
CA CYS A 1 -12.67 -38.11 32.38
C CYS A 1 -12.18 -36.66 32.23
N TYR A 2 -10.99 -36.28 32.72
CA TYR A 2 -10.48 -34.89 32.60
C TYR A 2 -10.21 -34.42 31.16
N VAL A 3 -9.70 -35.32 30.30
CA VAL A 3 -9.39 -35.02 28.88
C VAL A 3 -10.65 -34.74 28.07
N LEU A 4 -11.73 -35.50 28.28
CA LEU A 4 -13.02 -35.27 27.63
C LEU A 4 -13.65 -33.95 28.08
N TRP A 5 -13.51 -33.60 29.37
CA TRP A 5 -14.01 -32.34 29.91
C TRP A 5 -13.24 -31.12 29.37
N LEU A 6 -11.91 -31.20 29.31
CA LEU A 6 -11.08 -30.19 28.64
C LEU A 6 -11.43 -30.06 27.15
N ALA A 7 -11.64 -31.18 26.45
CA ALA A 7 -12.04 -31.16 25.03
C ALA A 7 -13.41 -30.49 24.80
N THR A 8 -14.38 -30.67 25.70
CA THR A 8 -15.65 -29.92 25.64
C THR A 8 -15.49 -28.43 25.93
N MET A 9 -14.58 -28.04 26.83
CA MET A 9 -14.32 -26.62 27.10
C MET A 9 -13.54 -25.93 25.98
N THR A 10 -12.61 -26.64 25.32
CA THR A 10 -11.82 -26.10 24.20
C THR A 10 -12.56 -26.18 22.87
N GLY A 11 -13.54 -27.08 22.70
CA GLY A 11 -14.29 -27.22 21.45
C GLY A 11 -14.99 -25.93 20.99
N SER A 12 -15.54 -25.16 21.93
CA SER A 12 -16.12 -23.82 21.64
C SER A 12 -15.05 -22.81 21.20
N GLN A 13 -13.85 -22.88 21.76
CA GLN A 13 -12.73 -22.01 21.40
C GLN A 13 -12.16 -22.35 20.02
N VAL A 14 -12.16 -23.62 19.62
CA VAL A 14 -11.72 -24.06 18.28
C VAL A 14 -12.62 -23.47 17.18
N GLN A 15 -13.92 -23.32 17.42
CA GLN A 15 -14.83 -22.68 16.45
C GLN A 15 -14.55 -21.18 16.30
N VAL A 16 -14.24 -20.49 17.41
CA VAL A 16 -13.82 -19.09 17.37
C VAL A 16 -12.49 -18.95 16.64
N TRP A 17 -11.49 -19.76 16.98
CA TRP A 17 -10.15 -19.68 16.40
C TRP A 17 -10.05 -20.15 14.94
N SER A 18 -11.08 -20.83 14.42
CA SER A 18 -11.17 -21.22 13.02
C SER A 18 -12.00 -20.24 12.16
N SER A 19 -12.64 -19.24 12.77
CA SER A 19 -13.51 -18.28 12.08
C SER A 19 -13.00 -16.86 12.22
N HIS A 20 -12.52 -16.29 11.11
CA HIS A 20 -11.96 -14.94 11.08
C HIS A 20 -12.92 -13.86 11.65
N PRO A 21 -14.22 -13.81 11.27
CA PRO A 21 -15.16 -12.86 11.87
C PRO A 21 -15.33 -13.04 13.39
N LEU A 22 -15.33 -14.27 13.89
CA LEU A 22 -15.45 -14.54 15.33
C LEU A 22 -14.19 -14.11 16.09
N ILE A 23 -13.01 -14.26 15.50
CA ILE A 23 -11.75 -13.73 16.07
C ILE A 23 -11.83 -12.21 16.20
N ILE A 24 -12.30 -11.52 15.16
CA ILE A 24 -12.43 -10.05 15.18
C ILE A 24 -13.41 -9.61 16.28
N LEU A 25 -14.59 -10.23 16.35
CA LEU A 25 -15.57 -9.92 17.39
C LEU A 25 -15.04 -10.21 18.79
N ASN A 26 -14.35 -11.33 18.97
CA ASN A 26 -13.73 -11.68 20.24
C ASN A 26 -12.67 -10.63 20.66
N ASN A 27 -11.81 -10.22 19.73
CA ASN A 27 -10.80 -9.20 19.97
C ASN A 27 -11.41 -7.84 20.30
N LEU A 28 -12.48 -7.45 19.61
CA LEU A 28 -13.20 -6.21 19.89
C LEU A 28 -13.89 -6.23 21.25
N ASN A 29 -14.49 -7.36 21.64
CA ASN A 29 -15.12 -7.49 22.95
C ASN A 29 -14.10 -7.46 24.09
N ALA A 30 -12.93 -8.10 23.90
CA ALA A 30 -11.86 -8.10 24.89
C ALA A 30 -11.13 -6.74 24.98
N HIS A 31 -10.98 -6.05 23.85
CA HIS A 31 -10.19 -4.83 23.72
C HIS A 31 -10.93 -3.76 22.89
N PRO A 32 -12.07 -3.23 23.36
CA PRO A 32 -12.90 -2.30 22.59
C PRO A 32 -12.21 -0.97 22.29
N ASP A 33 -11.20 -0.61 23.08
CA ASP A 33 -10.42 0.63 22.93
C ASP A 33 -9.05 0.40 22.28
N SER A 34 -8.85 -0.76 21.63
CA SER A 34 -7.67 -1.02 20.81
C SER A 34 -7.85 -0.46 19.40
N TYR A 35 -6.86 0.31 18.93
CA TYR A 35 -6.76 0.70 17.53
C TYR A 35 -6.95 -0.50 16.59
N ARG A 36 -6.23 -1.60 16.86
CA ARG A 36 -6.22 -2.79 16.00
C ARG A 36 -7.59 -3.45 15.94
N ALA A 37 -8.25 -3.64 17.08
CA ALA A 37 -9.55 -4.30 17.11
C ALA A 37 -10.61 -3.51 16.32
N ASN A 38 -10.56 -2.18 16.39
CA ASN A 38 -11.45 -1.31 15.64
C ASN A 38 -11.09 -1.28 14.14
N ALA A 39 -9.81 -1.25 13.77
CA ALA A 39 -9.39 -1.31 12.37
C ALA A 39 -9.77 -2.64 11.70
N ASP A 40 -9.58 -3.77 12.40
CA ASP A 40 -9.98 -5.10 11.90
C ASP A 40 -11.51 -5.19 11.73
N MET A 41 -12.28 -4.64 12.69
CA MET A 41 -13.75 -4.58 12.59
C MET A 41 -14.22 -3.70 11.43
N ALA A 42 -13.54 -2.58 11.16
CA ALA A 42 -13.85 -1.74 10.02
C ALA A 42 -13.75 -2.52 8.70
N VAL A 43 -12.66 -3.28 8.51
CA VAL A 43 -12.47 -4.13 7.34
C VAL A 43 -13.53 -5.24 7.27
N GLN A 44 -13.84 -5.89 8.40
CA GLN A 44 -14.87 -6.93 8.45
C GLN A 44 -16.24 -6.40 8.01
N LEU A 45 -16.62 -5.19 8.44
CA LEU A 45 -17.88 -4.56 8.04
C LEU A 45 -17.87 -4.13 6.57
N ALA A 46 -16.76 -3.59 6.07
CA ALA A 46 -16.64 -3.26 4.65
C ALA A 46 -16.80 -4.51 3.76
N ASN A 47 -16.22 -5.65 4.15
CA ASN A 47 -16.41 -6.92 3.44
C ASN A 47 -17.87 -7.40 3.39
N LEU A 48 -18.72 -6.93 4.32
CA LEU A 48 -20.15 -7.21 4.34
C LEU A 48 -20.96 -6.16 3.56
N GLY A 49 -20.31 -5.15 2.96
CA GLY A 49 -20.95 -4.01 2.31
C GLY A 49 -21.40 -2.91 3.28
N GLU A 50 -21.16 -3.07 4.58
CA GLU A 50 -21.61 -2.16 5.64
C GLU A 50 -20.66 -0.97 5.81
N PHE A 51 -20.54 -0.14 4.77
CA PHE A 51 -19.54 0.93 4.70
C PHE A 51 -19.70 2.00 5.77
N GLU A 52 -20.93 2.45 6.06
CA GLU A 52 -21.15 3.46 7.11
C GLU A 52 -20.71 2.95 8.49
N ALA A 53 -20.95 1.67 8.78
CA ALA A 53 -20.49 1.06 10.01
C ALA A 53 -18.97 0.90 10.01
N ALA A 54 -18.37 0.51 8.87
CA ALA A 54 -16.93 0.43 8.71
C ALA A 54 -16.24 1.77 8.99
N GLN A 55 -16.78 2.88 8.46
CA GLN A 55 -16.26 4.23 8.71
C GLN A 55 -16.29 4.60 10.20
N LYS A 56 -17.36 4.25 10.93
CA LYS A 56 -17.44 4.50 12.38
C LYS A 56 -16.30 3.80 13.13
N TYR A 57 -16.00 2.56 12.77
CA TYR A 57 -14.89 1.82 13.37
C TYR A 57 -13.52 2.34 12.92
N SER A 58 -13.37 2.79 11.67
CA SER A 58 -12.15 3.45 11.19
C SER A 58 -11.87 4.76 11.93
N ALA A 59 -12.90 5.59 12.15
CA ALA A 59 -12.81 6.81 12.93
C ALA A 59 -12.48 6.54 14.39
N ARG A 60 -13.07 5.49 14.98
CA ARG A 60 -12.75 5.06 16.35
C ARG A 60 -11.31 4.56 16.45
N ALA A 61 -10.83 3.78 15.48
CA ALA A 61 -9.43 3.35 15.44
C ALA A 61 -8.50 4.57 15.44
N TYR A 62 -8.74 5.54 14.55
CA TYR A 62 -7.97 6.79 14.49
C TYR A 62 -7.93 7.53 15.84
N ALA A 63 -9.09 7.69 16.50
CA ALA A 63 -9.19 8.36 17.80
C ALA A 63 -8.42 7.64 18.93
N LEU A 64 -8.24 6.33 18.81
CA LEU A 64 -7.53 5.47 19.77
C LEU A 64 -6.05 5.25 19.41
N SER A 65 -5.56 5.90 18.35
CA SER A 65 -4.19 5.72 17.89
C SER A 65 -3.18 6.39 18.82
N VAL A 66 -2.56 5.58 19.70
CA VAL A 66 -1.52 6.04 20.64
C VAL A 66 -0.25 6.50 19.92
N ALA A 67 0.08 5.88 18.78
CA ALA A 67 1.26 6.22 17.98
C ALA A 67 1.08 7.54 17.18
N GLY A 68 -0.12 8.13 17.20
CA GLY A 68 -0.43 9.33 16.43
C GLY A 68 -0.55 9.03 14.94
N GLU A 69 -1.52 8.20 14.57
CA GLU A 69 -1.91 8.03 13.17
C GLU A 69 -2.19 9.41 12.54
N ARG A 70 -1.72 9.63 11.31
CA ARG A 70 -1.98 10.89 10.60
C ARG A 70 -3.36 10.84 9.96
N SER A 71 -4.02 11.98 9.85
CA SER A 71 -5.34 12.03 9.21
C SER A 71 -5.33 11.43 7.80
N GLY A 72 -4.28 11.69 7.01
CA GLY A 72 -4.12 11.09 5.68
C GLY A 72 -4.06 9.55 5.68
N ASP A 73 -3.56 8.91 6.74
CA ASP A 73 -3.57 7.44 6.85
C ASP A 73 -5.01 6.92 7.02
N ARG A 74 -5.79 7.58 7.88
CA ARG A 74 -7.22 7.27 8.04
C ARG A 74 -7.97 7.52 6.73
N ASP A 75 -7.71 8.64 6.06
CA ASP A 75 -8.42 8.99 4.83
C ASP A 75 -8.15 7.98 3.71
N ILE A 76 -6.89 7.52 3.54
CA ILE A 76 -6.58 6.41 2.62
C ILE A 76 -7.28 5.11 3.05
N ARG A 77 -7.29 4.80 4.36
CA ARG A 77 -8.03 3.63 4.85
C ARG A 77 -9.51 3.71 4.51
N ASP A 78 -10.15 4.87 4.65
CA ASP A 78 -11.57 5.04 4.34
C ASP A 78 -11.84 4.88 2.83
N LEU A 79 -10.92 5.33 1.97
CA LEU A 79 -10.96 5.05 0.53
C LEU A 79 -10.83 3.54 0.23
N ALA A 80 -9.93 2.83 0.94
CA ALA A 80 -9.79 1.39 0.82
C ALA A 80 -11.04 0.65 1.32
N LEU A 81 -11.66 1.09 2.42
CA LEU A 81 -12.91 0.52 2.93
C LEU A 81 -14.07 0.74 1.95
N ALA A 82 -14.14 1.92 1.30
CA ALA A 82 -15.12 2.18 0.25
C ALA A 82 -14.92 1.23 -0.93
N CYS A 83 -13.67 1.04 -1.37
CA CYS A 83 -13.30 0.09 -2.41
C CYS A 83 -13.75 -1.34 -2.06
N ILE A 84 -13.42 -1.82 -0.85
CA ILE A 84 -13.80 -3.17 -0.38
C ILE A 84 -15.33 -3.34 -0.32
N ALA A 85 -16.05 -2.32 0.14
CA ALA A 85 -17.51 -2.34 0.25
C ALA A 85 -18.24 -2.04 -1.08
N ASN A 86 -17.50 -1.91 -2.19
CA ASN A 86 -17.99 -1.50 -3.50
C ASN A 86 -18.86 -0.23 -3.46
N GLN A 87 -18.44 0.75 -2.66
CA GLN A 87 -19.12 2.03 -2.54
C GLN A 87 -18.46 3.08 -3.44
N PRO A 88 -19.26 4.00 -4.03
CA PRO A 88 -18.72 5.13 -4.75
C PRO A 88 -17.95 6.06 -3.80
N VAL A 89 -16.85 6.61 -4.29
CA VAL A 89 -16.02 7.58 -3.58
C VAL A 89 -16.32 8.97 -4.12
N ASP A 90 -16.56 9.94 -3.22
CA ASP A 90 -16.70 11.35 -3.63
C ASP A 90 -15.32 11.85 -4.09
N PRO A 91 -15.18 12.40 -5.31
CA PRO A 91 -13.92 12.97 -5.81
C PRO A 91 -13.27 13.96 -4.85
N ARG A 92 -14.06 14.65 -4.00
CA ARG A 92 -13.53 15.54 -2.97
C ARG A 92 -12.64 14.80 -1.97
N GLN A 93 -13.00 13.59 -1.55
CA GLN A 93 -12.22 12.78 -0.62
C GLN A 93 -10.81 12.53 -1.16
N ILE A 94 -10.69 12.28 -2.46
CA ILE A 94 -9.38 12.14 -3.14
C ILE A 94 -8.67 13.50 -3.18
N SER A 95 -9.34 14.56 -3.63
CA SER A 95 -8.73 15.90 -3.79
C SER A 95 -8.25 16.55 -2.47
N GLU A 96 -8.75 16.07 -1.33
CA GLU A 96 -8.44 16.56 0.01
C GLU A 96 -7.33 15.79 0.71
N LEU A 97 -6.90 14.64 0.17
CA LEU A 97 -5.84 13.83 0.77
C LEU A 97 -4.60 14.67 1.07
N GLY A 98 -4.08 14.56 2.30
CA GLY A 98 -2.84 15.19 2.71
C GLY A 98 -2.90 16.70 2.93
N ARG A 99 -4.09 17.33 2.97
CA ARG A 99 -4.22 18.77 3.24
C ARG A 99 -3.87 19.17 4.68
N ASP A 100 -4.19 18.34 5.67
CA ASP A 100 -3.97 18.68 7.08
C ASP A 100 -2.49 18.76 7.46
N ASN A 101 -1.68 17.86 6.90
CA ASN A 101 -0.25 17.74 7.19
C ASN A 101 0.58 17.70 5.89
N PRO A 102 0.68 18.81 5.15
CA PRO A 102 1.16 18.82 3.77
C PRO A 102 2.61 18.34 3.62
N ARG A 103 3.47 18.52 4.62
CA ARG A 103 4.88 18.08 4.57
C ARG A 103 5.09 16.58 4.83
N ARG A 104 4.17 15.94 5.56
CA ARG A 104 4.21 14.50 5.90
C ARG A 104 2.78 13.97 5.98
N PRO A 105 2.08 13.87 4.85
CA PRO A 105 0.63 13.61 4.83
C PRO A 105 0.27 12.19 5.29
N PHE A 106 1.15 11.21 5.02
CA PHE A 106 0.95 9.80 5.33
C PHE A 106 2.06 9.27 6.21
N GLY A 107 1.75 8.42 7.17
CA GLY A 107 2.69 7.74 8.07
C GLY A 107 2.71 6.22 7.93
N SER A 108 1.63 5.62 7.45
CA SER A 108 1.47 4.18 7.30
C SER A 108 1.77 3.72 5.88
N VAL A 109 2.95 3.10 5.71
CA VAL A 109 3.33 2.44 4.45
C VAL A 109 2.30 1.37 4.08
N VAL A 110 1.88 0.59 5.07
CA VAL A 110 0.96 -0.54 4.88
C VAL A 110 -0.40 -0.04 4.37
N THR A 111 -0.93 1.05 4.91
CA THR A 111 -2.24 1.58 4.49
C THR A 111 -2.22 2.01 3.01
N LEU A 112 -1.18 2.75 2.61
CA LEU A 112 -1.01 3.16 1.21
C LEU A 112 -0.82 1.94 0.30
N GLN A 113 0.02 0.97 0.71
CA GLN A 113 0.25 -0.24 -0.06
C GLN A 113 -1.02 -1.06 -0.23
N THR A 114 -1.84 -1.23 0.82
CA THR A 114 -3.14 -1.93 0.70
C THR A 114 -4.02 -1.26 -0.34
N MET A 115 -4.11 0.07 -0.32
CA MET A 115 -4.88 0.80 -1.33
C MET A 115 -4.32 0.55 -2.74
N VAL A 116 -3.00 0.65 -2.92
CA VAL A 116 -2.37 0.36 -4.22
C VAL A 116 -2.70 -1.06 -4.70
N HIS A 117 -2.57 -2.09 -3.87
CA HIS A 117 -2.88 -3.46 -4.26
C HIS A 117 -4.36 -3.63 -4.66
N LEU A 118 -5.30 -3.05 -3.90
CA LEU A 118 -6.72 -3.07 -4.27
C LEU A 118 -6.96 -2.48 -5.67
N LEU A 119 -6.26 -1.40 -6.02
CA LEU A 119 -6.36 -0.79 -7.34
C LEU A 119 -5.68 -1.63 -8.44
N GLN A 120 -4.56 -2.29 -8.13
CA GLN A 120 -3.86 -3.18 -9.06
C GLN A 120 -4.67 -4.44 -9.38
N ASP A 121 -5.29 -5.02 -8.37
CA ASP A 121 -6.11 -6.23 -8.49
C ASP A 121 -7.51 -5.95 -9.08
N ASN A 122 -7.78 -4.69 -9.45
CA ASN A 122 -9.06 -4.25 -9.97
C ASN A 122 -10.24 -4.53 -9.00
N ALA A 123 -9.99 -4.51 -7.68
CA ALA A 123 -10.98 -4.88 -6.67
C ALA A 123 -12.19 -3.92 -6.62
N CYS A 124 -11.99 -2.65 -6.97
CA CYS A 124 -13.05 -1.65 -7.14
C CYS A 124 -12.93 -1.00 -8.53
N PRO A 125 -13.67 -1.49 -9.55
CA PRO A 125 -13.62 -0.97 -10.91
C PRO A 125 -14.06 0.50 -11.04
N GLU A 126 -15.04 0.91 -10.25
CA GLU A 126 -15.63 2.26 -10.30
C GLU A 126 -14.79 3.32 -9.55
N PHE A 127 -13.74 2.90 -8.83
CA PHE A 127 -12.86 3.83 -8.13
C PHE A 127 -12.01 4.61 -9.15
N ASP A 128 -11.97 5.94 -9.03
CA ASP A 128 -11.16 6.79 -9.91
C ASP A 128 -9.66 6.70 -9.56
N ARG A 129 -9.01 5.68 -10.13
CA ARG A 129 -7.58 5.38 -9.93
C ARG A 129 -6.68 6.49 -10.47
N VAL A 130 -7.13 7.15 -11.53
CA VAL A 130 -6.37 8.22 -12.18
C VAL A 130 -6.39 9.46 -11.30
N ALA A 131 -7.54 9.85 -10.76
CA ALA A 131 -7.62 10.97 -9.83
C ALA A 131 -6.80 10.72 -8.55
N PHE A 132 -6.81 9.48 -8.03
CA PHE A 132 -5.98 9.12 -6.88
C PHE A 132 -4.47 9.23 -7.19
N ALA A 133 -4.03 8.69 -8.33
CA ALA A 133 -2.66 8.82 -8.81
C ALA A 133 -2.25 10.29 -9.03
N ASP A 134 -3.10 11.08 -9.69
CA ASP A 134 -2.89 12.51 -9.90
C ASP A 134 -2.74 13.26 -8.58
N ARG A 135 -3.54 12.90 -7.57
CA ARG A 135 -3.40 13.49 -6.25
C ARG A 135 -2.05 13.16 -5.62
N MET A 136 -1.59 11.91 -5.72
CA MET A 136 -0.27 11.52 -5.20
C MET A 136 0.86 12.28 -5.91
N VAL A 137 0.75 12.46 -7.24
CA VAL A 137 1.68 13.26 -8.03
C VAL A 137 1.69 14.70 -7.54
N GLN A 138 0.53 15.32 -7.32
CA GLN A 138 0.45 16.68 -6.79
C GLN A 138 1.12 16.81 -5.42
N ILE A 139 0.93 15.83 -4.54
CA ILE A 139 1.49 15.85 -3.18
C ILE A 139 3.02 15.72 -3.23
N PHE A 140 3.55 14.74 -3.96
CA PHE A 140 4.96 14.33 -3.83
C PHE A 140 5.87 14.76 -4.98
N LEU A 141 5.33 15.02 -6.17
CA LEU A 141 6.09 15.34 -7.38
C LEU A 141 5.78 16.74 -7.95
N GLY A 142 4.85 17.48 -7.33
CA GLY A 142 4.54 18.86 -7.73
C GLY A 142 5.77 19.76 -7.69
N GLY A 143 5.83 20.80 -8.54
CA GLY A 143 7.00 21.67 -8.69
C GLY A 143 7.44 22.42 -7.41
N SER A 144 6.56 22.50 -6.40
CA SER A 144 6.84 23.05 -5.07
C SER A 144 6.59 22.03 -3.95
N ALA A 145 6.66 20.74 -4.26
CA ALA A 145 6.36 19.68 -3.30
C ALA A 145 7.41 19.65 -2.17
N GLU A 146 6.98 20.03 -0.97
CA GLU A 146 7.74 19.84 0.27
C GLU A 146 7.40 18.51 0.97
N ALA A 147 6.41 17.78 0.45
CA ALA A 147 5.95 16.54 1.05
C ALA A 147 7.04 15.46 0.93
N THR A 148 7.27 14.75 2.03
CA THR A 148 8.21 13.63 2.07
C THR A 148 7.50 12.35 2.49
N ALA A 149 7.93 11.24 1.92
CA ALA A 149 7.47 9.89 2.25
C ALA A 149 8.66 8.96 2.53
N SER A 150 8.37 7.77 3.05
CA SER A 150 9.38 6.72 3.16
C SER A 150 9.69 6.12 1.78
N ALA A 151 10.85 5.47 1.66
CA ALA A 151 11.22 4.76 0.42
C ALA A 151 10.10 3.80 -0.03
N ASN A 152 9.55 2.98 0.87
CA ASN A 152 8.54 2.00 0.51
C ASN A 152 7.20 2.63 0.06
N MET A 153 6.89 3.86 0.47
CA MET A 153 5.75 4.60 -0.10
C MET A 153 6.03 4.98 -1.55
N TYR A 154 7.20 5.53 -1.86
CA TYR A 154 7.58 5.84 -3.24
C TYR A 154 7.61 4.60 -4.12
N LEU A 155 8.09 3.46 -3.60
CA LEU A 155 8.03 2.19 -4.32
C LEU A 155 6.59 1.78 -4.64
N GLY A 156 5.67 1.86 -3.67
CA GLY A 156 4.25 1.58 -3.88
C GLY A 156 3.61 2.50 -4.91
N LEU A 157 3.93 3.80 -4.88
CA LEU A 157 3.45 4.77 -5.87
C LEU A 157 4.04 4.50 -7.26
N ALA A 158 5.32 4.12 -7.38
CA ALA A 158 5.89 3.72 -8.66
C ALA A 158 5.17 2.50 -9.27
N LEU A 159 4.78 1.52 -8.44
CA LEU A 159 4.00 0.35 -8.88
C LEU A 159 2.58 0.72 -9.32
N LEU A 160 1.92 1.64 -8.61
CA LEU A 160 0.62 2.18 -9.02
C LEU A 160 0.71 2.84 -10.40
N GLU A 161 1.65 3.77 -10.58
CA GLU A 161 1.85 4.49 -11.84
C GLU A 161 2.21 3.52 -12.99
N ASN A 162 3.01 2.49 -12.72
CA ASN A 162 3.30 1.45 -13.69
C ASN A 162 2.04 0.70 -14.15
N THR A 163 1.17 0.35 -13.20
CA THR A 163 -0.08 -0.36 -13.48
C THR A 163 -1.01 0.49 -14.35
N LEU A 164 -0.98 1.80 -14.16
CA LEU A 164 -1.70 2.79 -14.98
C LEU A 164 -0.98 3.15 -16.28
N GLN A 165 0.17 2.52 -16.58
CA GLN A 165 1.03 2.81 -17.73
C GLN A 165 1.51 4.27 -17.81
N ARG A 166 1.54 4.95 -16.65
CA ARG A 166 2.00 6.33 -16.48
C ARG A 166 3.50 6.36 -16.20
N TRP A 167 4.29 5.79 -17.10
CA TRP A 167 5.71 5.50 -16.86
C TRP A 167 6.55 6.72 -16.50
N GLN A 168 6.17 7.94 -16.93
CA GLN A 168 6.86 9.17 -16.54
C GLN A 168 6.81 9.41 -15.02
N TYR A 169 5.66 9.18 -14.39
CA TYR A 169 5.52 9.32 -12.94
C TYR A 169 6.08 8.11 -12.19
N ALA A 170 5.95 6.90 -12.76
CA ALA A 170 6.59 5.70 -12.22
C ALA A 170 8.12 5.88 -12.12
N ASP A 171 8.72 6.44 -13.17
CA ASP A 171 10.16 6.77 -13.25
C ASP A 171 10.56 7.84 -12.21
N ALA A 172 9.72 8.87 -12.01
CA ALA A 172 9.98 9.91 -11.02
C ALA A 172 9.91 9.38 -9.58
N TYR A 173 8.94 8.52 -9.27
CA TYR A 173 8.86 7.90 -7.95
C TYR A 173 9.99 6.90 -7.68
N ILE A 174 10.41 6.13 -8.68
CA ILE A 174 11.54 5.22 -8.48
C ILE A 174 12.86 5.99 -8.29
N ASP A 175 13.02 7.18 -8.87
CA ASP A 175 14.15 8.06 -8.57
C ASP A 175 14.14 8.52 -7.10
N LEU A 176 12.98 8.92 -6.56
CA LEU A 176 12.85 9.24 -5.14
C LEU A 176 13.15 8.04 -4.24
N TYR A 177 12.73 6.83 -4.64
CA TYR A 177 13.06 5.59 -3.95
C TYR A 177 14.57 5.32 -3.94
N LEU A 178 15.22 5.35 -5.11
CA LEU A 178 16.64 5.06 -5.26
C LEU A 178 17.53 6.14 -4.63
N ASN A 179 17.07 7.38 -4.50
CA ASN A 179 17.78 8.39 -3.70
C ASN A 179 17.90 7.98 -2.22
N LEU A 180 16.90 7.26 -1.70
CA LEU A 180 16.90 6.75 -0.32
C LEU A 180 17.53 5.36 -0.20
N ALA A 181 17.51 4.56 -1.27
CA ALA A 181 18.07 3.20 -1.32
C ALA A 181 18.86 2.93 -2.64
N PRO A 182 20.03 3.57 -2.84
CA PRO A 182 20.70 3.61 -4.15
C PRO A 182 21.18 2.27 -4.70
N ALA A 183 21.47 1.32 -3.82
CA ALA A 183 21.99 -0.01 -4.18
C ALA A 183 20.90 -1.11 -4.13
N ASN A 184 19.62 -0.73 -4.12
CA ASN A 184 18.53 -1.71 -4.13
C ASN A 184 18.33 -2.29 -5.53
N ALA A 185 18.59 -3.59 -5.68
CA ALA A 185 18.51 -4.29 -6.97
C ALA A 185 17.11 -4.24 -7.60
N GLN A 186 16.06 -4.51 -6.81
CA GLN A 186 14.68 -4.44 -7.29
C GLN A 186 14.32 -3.03 -7.80
N GLY A 187 14.70 -1.98 -7.07
CA GLY A 187 14.49 -0.60 -7.50
C GLY A 187 15.23 -0.27 -8.79
N LEU A 188 16.46 -0.74 -8.94
CA LEU A 188 17.25 -0.57 -10.17
C LEU A 188 16.62 -1.34 -11.36
N LEU A 189 16.10 -2.54 -11.14
CA LEU A 189 15.36 -3.29 -12.18
C LEU A 189 14.09 -2.55 -12.63
N MET A 190 13.36 -1.94 -11.69
CA MET A 190 12.21 -1.09 -12.02
C MET A 190 12.63 0.16 -12.78
N LYS A 191 13.72 0.83 -12.37
CA LYS A 191 14.28 1.98 -13.09
C LYS A 191 14.70 1.59 -14.51
N LEU A 192 15.33 0.43 -14.69
CA LEU A 192 15.67 -0.08 -16.02
C LEU A 192 14.42 -0.28 -16.88
N HIS A 193 13.36 -0.89 -16.31
CA HIS A 193 12.09 -1.06 -17.00
C HIS A 193 11.51 0.28 -17.48
N PHE A 194 11.38 1.27 -16.58
CA PHE A 194 10.76 2.55 -16.90
C PHE A 194 11.60 3.38 -17.87
N THR A 195 12.92 3.42 -17.70
CA THR A 195 13.82 4.15 -18.61
C THR A 195 13.81 3.55 -20.02
N ARG A 196 13.74 2.22 -20.16
CA ARG A 196 13.55 1.55 -21.46
C ARG A 196 12.19 1.88 -22.08
N ALA A 197 11.11 1.77 -21.30
CA ALA A 197 9.75 2.10 -21.77
C ALA A 197 9.62 3.55 -22.25
N LEU A 198 10.33 4.48 -21.60
CA LEU A 198 10.37 5.90 -21.96
C LEU A 198 11.39 6.24 -23.06
N GLY A 199 12.16 5.27 -23.56
CA GLY A 199 13.20 5.52 -24.58
C GLY A 199 14.40 6.33 -24.06
N LYS A 200 14.63 6.38 -22.74
CA LYS A 200 15.76 7.07 -22.11
C LYS A 200 17.04 6.23 -22.19
N VAL A 201 17.56 6.04 -23.41
CA VAL A 201 18.64 5.08 -23.73
C VAL A 201 19.85 5.24 -22.79
N THR A 202 20.40 6.45 -22.65
CA THR A 202 21.59 6.69 -21.81
C THR A 202 21.36 6.29 -20.35
N GLN A 203 20.22 6.67 -19.76
CA GLN A 203 19.90 6.32 -18.38
C GLN A 203 19.68 4.81 -18.22
N ALA A 204 19.03 4.18 -19.20
CA ALA A 204 18.84 2.73 -19.20
C ALA A 204 20.18 1.98 -19.24
N ASP A 205 21.15 2.47 -20.03
CA ASP A 205 22.47 1.85 -20.14
C ASP A 205 23.30 2.03 -18.85
N GLU A 206 23.19 3.18 -18.18
CA GLU A 206 23.81 3.41 -16.86
C GLU A 206 23.27 2.45 -15.80
N VAL A 207 21.95 2.30 -15.72
CA VAL A 207 21.29 1.39 -14.78
C VAL A 207 21.62 -0.08 -15.10
N MET A 208 21.63 -0.44 -16.38
CA MET A 208 22.06 -1.76 -16.85
C MET A 208 23.50 -2.07 -16.41
N ALA A 209 24.43 -1.11 -16.57
CA ALA A 209 25.81 -1.29 -16.15
C ALA A 209 25.93 -1.49 -14.63
N ALA A 210 25.14 -0.77 -13.84
CA ALA A 210 25.08 -0.95 -12.39
C ALA A 210 24.57 -2.36 -12.00
N LEU A 211 23.48 -2.82 -12.62
CA LEU A 211 22.90 -4.14 -12.40
C LEU A 211 23.86 -5.27 -12.80
N LEU A 212 24.54 -5.16 -13.94
CA LEU A 212 25.57 -6.10 -14.37
C LEU A 212 26.78 -6.12 -13.41
N ALA A 213 27.17 -4.98 -12.86
CA ALA A 213 28.19 -4.92 -11.84
C ALA A 213 27.75 -5.63 -10.54
N MET A 214 26.49 -5.49 -10.14
CA MET A 214 25.92 -6.22 -9.00
C MET A 214 25.88 -7.74 -9.26
N GLN A 215 25.49 -8.16 -10.47
CA GLN A 215 25.45 -9.56 -10.88
C GLN A 215 26.85 -10.20 -10.76
N ARG A 216 27.89 -9.55 -11.30
CA ARG A 216 29.27 -10.03 -11.21
C ARG A 216 29.79 -10.16 -9.78
N LYS A 217 29.26 -9.34 -8.85
CA LYS A 217 29.58 -9.40 -7.42
C LYS A 217 28.74 -10.42 -6.64
N GLY A 218 27.81 -11.12 -7.30
CA GLY A 218 26.89 -12.07 -6.64
C GLY A 218 25.85 -11.39 -5.75
N LEU A 219 25.55 -10.11 -5.99
CA LEU A 219 24.61 -9.32 -5.17
C LEU A 219 23.15 -9.42 -5.65
N LEU A 220 22.92 -10.05 -6.81
CA LEU A 220 21.57 -10.29 -7.32
C LEU A 220 21.09 -11.69 -6.95
N THR A 221 19.86 -11.78 -6.48
CA THR A 221 19.14 -13.04 -6.32
C THR A 221 18.89 -13.72 -7.67
N VAL A 222 18.54 -15.01 -7.67
CA VAL A 222 18.23 -15.75 -8.89
C VAL A 222 17.09 -15.08 -9.68
N GLY A 223 16.03 -14.64 -9.00
CA GLY A 223 14.90 -13.97 -9.66
C GLY A 223 15.27 -12.62 -10.29
N GLU A 224 16.15 -11.86 -9.64
CA GLU A 224 16.65 -10.58 -10.18
C GLU A 224 17.55 -10.79 -11.40
N GLN A 225 18.36 -11.85 -11.40
CA GLN A 225 19.18 -12.22 -12.57
C GLN A 225 18.33 -12.65 -13.76
N GLN A 226 17.28 -13.44 -13.51
CA GLN A 226 16.30 -13.82 -14.53
C GLN A 226 15.55 -12.60 -15.08
N THR A 227 15.19 -11.66 -14.21
CA THR A 227 14.54 -10.40 -14.66
C THR A 227 15.50 -9.58 -15.52
N LEU A 228 16.77 -9.48 -15.12
CA LEU A 228 17.79 -8.75 -15.87
C LEU A 228 18.04 -9.35 -17.26
N SER A 229 18.02 -10.68 -17.41
CA SER A 229 18.29 -11.33 -18.70
C SER A 229 17.25 -10.97 -19.76
N LEU A 230 15.99 -10.72 -19.36
CA LEU A 230 14.93 -10.28 -20.28
C LEU A 230 15.27 -8.95 -20.98
N TYR A 231 16.14 -8.13 -20.40
CA TYR A 231 16.58 -6.86 -20.99
C TYR A 231 17.88 -6.97 -21.80
N GLN A 232 18.48 -8.17 -21.85
CA GLN A 232 19.69 -8.48 -22.62
C GLN A 232 19.35 -9.23 -23.91
N GLU A 233 18.18 -9.87 -23.95
CA GLU A 233 17.64 -10.53 -25.14
C GLU A 233 17.31 -9.48 -26.22
N LYS A 234 17.77 -9.74 -27.45
CA LYS A 234 17.64 -8.84 -28.61
C LYS A 234 16.35 -9.06 -29.37
#